data_AF-A0A0B1RYY9-F1
#
_entry.id   AF-A0A0B1RYY9-F1
#
_cell.length_a   1.000
_cell.length_b   1.000
_cell.length_c   1.000
_cell.angle_alpha   90.00
_cell.angle_beta   90.00
_cell.angle_gamma   90.00
#
_symmetry.space_group_name_H-M   'P 1'
#
loop_
_entity.id
_entity.type
_entity.pdbx_description
1 polymer ?
#
loop_
_entity_poly.entity_id
_entity_poly.type
_entity_poly.pdbx_seq_one_letter_code
_entity_poly.pdbx_strand_id
1 'polypeptide(L)' 'METKAEPLTILIDMSSASMKNMDFNIFKFMLHALKYYYPSVVHDMVVFESPPMLSASWRVSFFF' A
#
# COMPACT_ATOMS: atom_id res chain seq x y z
N MET A 1 -23.47 -4.62 -1.91
CA MET A 1 -22.76 -5.64 -1.09
C MET A 1 -22.27 -4.93 0.15
N GLU A 2 -22.94 -5.12 1.29
CA GLU A 2 -22.44 -4.64 2.58
C GLU A 2 -21.29 -5.56 2.98
N THR A 3 -20.06 -5.08 2.88
CA THR A 3 -18.89 -5.73 3.48
C THR A 3 -19.05 -5.60 4.99
N LYS A 4 -19.67 -6.60 5.64
CA LYS A 4 -20.04 -6.60 7.07
C LYS A 4 -18.81 -6.65 8.00
N ALA A 5 -17.95 -5.63 7.93
CA ALA A 5 -16.74 -5.53 8.72
C ALA A 5 -15.79 -6.75 8.57
N GLU A 6 -15.87 -7.49 7.46
CA GLU A 6 -14.92 -8.56 7.19
C GLU A 6 -13.53 -7.97 6.92
N PRO A 7 -12.47 -8.53 7.54
CA PRO A 7 -11.11 -8.08 7.31
C PRO A 7 -10.76 -8.17 5.82
N LEU A 8 -10.27 -7.07 5.26
CA LEU A 8 -9.89 -6.98 3.87
C LEU A 8 -8.37 -7.08 3.74
N THR A 9 -7.93 -7.92 2.82
CA THR A 9 -6.54 -7.99 2.37
C THR A 9 -6.41 -7.25 1.05
N ILE A 10 -5.42 -6.36 0.96
CA ILE A 10 -5.11 -5.61 -0.26
C ILE A 10 -3.89 -6.23 -0.93
N LEU A 11 -4.03 -6.66 -2.17
CA LEU A 11 -2.92 -7.03 -3.04
C LEU A 11 -2.56 -5.84 -3.94
N ILE A 12 -1.32 -5.37 -3.83
CA ILE A 12 -0.75 -4.37 -4.73
C ILE A 12 0.20 -5.09 -5.68
N ASP A 13 -0.25 -5.31 -6.91
CA ASP A 13 0.60 -5.82 -7.98
C ASP A 13 1.45 -4.69 -8.57
N MET A 14 2.78 -4.82 -8.45
CA MET A 14 3.74 -3.85 -8.93
C MET A 14 4.64 -4.40 -10.05
N SER A 15 4.25 -5.49 -10.72
CA SER A 15 5.06 -6.18 -11.74
C SER A 15 5.51 -5.25 -12.89
N SER A 16 4.73 -4.22 -13.21
CA SER A 16 5.07 -3.20 -14.24
C SER A 16 5.45 -1.83 -13.66
N ALA A 17 5.62 -1.71 -12.34
CA ALA A 17 5.89 -0.44 -11.68
C ALA A 17 7.36 -0.01 -11.86
N SER A 18 7.55 1.27 -12.15
CA SER A 18 8.85 1.90 -12.35
C SER A 18 8.81 3.37 -11.96
N MET A 19 9.96 4.03 -11.87
CA MET A 19 10.02 5.47 -11.62
C MET A 19 9.29 6.30 -12.68
N LYS A 20 9.15 5.78 -13.90
CA LYS A 20 8.58 6.52 -15.03
C LYS A 20 7.05 6.53 -15.03
N ASN A 21 6.44 5.55 -14.38
CA ASN A 21 4.99 5.34 -14.42
C ASN A 21 4.34 5.29 -13.04
N MET A 22 5.10 5.58 -11.98
CA MET A 22 4.59 5.63 -10.61
C MET A 22 4.65 7.06 -10.07
N ASP A 23 3.49 7.55 -9.61
CA ASP A 23 3.44 8.75 -8.76
C ASP A 23 3.60 8.33 -7.30
N PHE A 24 4.77 8.63 -6.74
CA PHE A 24 5.11 8.24 -5.39
C PHE A 24 4.35 9.04 -4.31
N ASN A 25 3.88 10.25 -4.61
CA ASN A 25 3.08 11.03 -3.66
C ASN A 25 1.68 10.45 -3.52
N ILE A 26 1.07 10.06 -4.64
CA ILE A 26 -0.23 9.37 -4.63
C ILE A 26 -0.10 8.02 -3.93
N PHE A 27 0.96 7.24 -4.21
CA PHE A 27 1.20 5.97 -3.54
C PHE A 27 1.30 6.12 -2.03
N LYS A 28 2.10 7.07 -1.54
CA LYS A 28 2.18 7.40 -0.11
C LYS A 28 0.84 7.82 0.48
N PHE A 29 0.09 8.66 -0.22
CA PHE A 29 -1.23 9.09 0.22
C PHE A 29 -2.18 7.92 0.40
N MET A 30 -2.20 6.97 -0.54
CA MET A 30 -3.02 5.76 -0.43
C MET A 30 -2.62 4.92 0.78
N LEU A 31 -1.32 4.65 0.97
CA LEU A 31 -0.85 3.90 2.14
C LEU A 31 -1.26 4.58 3.46
N HIS A 32 -1.11 5.90 3.53
CA HIS A 32 -1.52 6.69 4.68
C HIS A 32 -3.04 6.65 4.90
N ALA A 33 -3.83 6.78 3.83
CA ALA A 33 -5.28 6.72 3.92
C ALA A 33 -5.75 5.38 4.49
N LEU A 34 -5.20 4.27 3.98
CA LEU A 34 -5.52 2.92 4.44
C LEU A 34 -5.13 2.72 5.91
N LYS A 35 -3.93 3.17 6.30
CA LYS A 35 -3.43 3.05 7.69
C LYS A 35 -4.26 3.86 8.70
N TYR A 36 -4.63 5.09 8.40
CA TYR A 36 -5.23 5.99 9.41
C TYR A 36 -6.74 6.13 9.32
N TYR A 37 -7.35 5.96 8.15
CA TYR A 37 -8.80 6.12 7.98
C TYR A 37 -9.53 4.78 7.93
N TYR A 38 -8.86 3.70 7.54
CA TYR A 38 -9.44 2.35 7.44
C TYR A 38 -8.70 1.27 8.27
N PRO A 39 -8.16 1.57 9.48
CA PRO A 39 -7.35 0.62 10.23
C PRO A 39 -8.12 -0.63 10.70
N SER A 40 -9.44 -0.54 10.86
CA SER A 40 -10.29 -1.65 11.30
C SER A 40 -10.77 -2.54 10.16
N VAL A 41 -10.57 -2.12 8.91
CA VAL A 41 -11.03 -2.83 7.71
C VAL A 41 -9.86 -3.47 6.99
N VAL A 42 -8.75 -2.75 6.82
CA VAL A 42 -7.56 -3.24 6.12
C VAL A 42 -6.66 -3.95 7.11
N HIS A 43 -6.70 -5.29 7.08
CA HIS A 43 -5.92 -6.12 8.01
C HIS A 43 -4.53 -6.41 7.46
N ASP A 44 -4.45 -6.74 6.17
CA ASP A 44 -3.19 -7.11 5.51
C ASP A 44 -3.01 -6.37 4.20
N MET A 45 -1.75 -6.06 3.90
CA MET A 45 -1.32 -5.53 2.61
C MET A 45 -0.15 -6.35 2.08
N VAL A 46 -0.35 -6.95 0.92
CA VAL A 46 0.65 -7.75 0.21
C VAL A 46 1.09 -6.99 -1.03
N VAL A 47 2.39 -6.77 -1.17
CA VAL A 47 2.97 -6.13 -2.35
C VAL A 47 3.69 -7.18 -3.17
N PHE A 48 3.21 -7.41 -4.38
CA PHE A 48 3.79 -8.36 -5.33
C PHE A 48 4.75 -7.63 -6.29
N GLU A 49 5.92 -8.22 -6.54
CA GLU A 49 6.97 -7.67 -7.41
C GLU A 49 7.32 -6.20 -7.12
N SER A 50 7.51 -5.86 -5.83
CA SER A 50 7.89 -4.49 -5.44
C SER A 50 9.19 -4.06 -6.12
N PRO A 51 9.20 -2.91 -6.83
CA PRO A 51 10.40 -2.44 -7.50
C PRO A 51 11.50 -2.10 -6.48
N PRO A 52 12.78 -2.40 -6.78
CA PRO A 52 13.90 -2.22 -5.83
C PRO A 52 14.02 -0.82 -5.24
N MET A 53 13.61 0.22 -5.97
CA MET A 53 13.62 1.62 -5.51
C MET A 53 12.78 1.85 -4.24
N LEU A 54 11.73 1.06 -4.03
CA LEU A 54 10.87 1.20 -2.86
C LEU A 54 11.50 0.60 -1.60
N SER A 55 12.53 -0.23 -1.70
CA SER A 55 13.22 -0.86 -0.55
C SER A 55 13.74 0.12 0.51
N ALA A 56 14.18 1.32 0.09
CA ALA A 56 14.59 2.38 1.01
C ALA A 56 13.38 3.11 1.61
N SER A 57 12.31 3.25 0.83
CA SER A 57 11.10 3.96 1.21
C SER A 57 10.23 3.17 2.18
N TRP A 58 10.14 1.85 2.01
CA TRP A 58 9.48 0.94 2.96
C TRP A 58 10.03 1.11 4.37
N ARG A 59 11.37 1.16 4.51
CA ARG A 59 12.02 1.36 5.80
C ARG A 59 11.56 2.63 6.48
N VAL A 60 11.40 3.74 5.77
CA VAL A 60 10.97 5.03 6.37
C VAL A 60 9.48 5.04 6.69
N SER A 61 8.63 4.45 5.83
CA SER A 61 7.17 4.48 6.01
C SER A 61 6.63 3.57 7.12
N PHE A 62 7.41 2.61 7.63
CA PHE A 62 7.01 1.80 8.80
C PHE A 62 7.38 2.44 10.16
N PHE A 63 8.18 3.51 10.18
CA PHE A 63 8.59 4.21 11.42
C PHE A 63 7.75 5.47 11.77
N PHE A 64 6.74 5.81 10.97
CA PHE A 64 5.74 6.85 11.26
C PHE A 64 4.35 6.24 11.27
#